data_AF-A0AB38B4S3-F1
#
_entry.id   AF-A0AB38B4S3-F1
#
_cell.length_a   1.000
_cell.length_b   1.000
_cell.length_c   1.000
_cell.angle_alpha   90.00
_cell.angle_beta   90.00
_cell.angle_gamma   90.00
#
_symmetry.space_group_name_H-M   'P 1'
#
loop_
_entity.id
_entity.type
_entity.pdbx_description
1 polymer ?
#
loop_
_entity_poly.entity_id
_entity_poly.type
_entity_poly.pdbx_seq_one_letter_code
_entity_poly.pdbx_strand_id
1 'polypeptide(L)'
;MDEYQVSMDVVARQRQATAARVQLGWWFPVSIAVSWALAVSSAFPAAGYRRLGIPDLPYGQVGGLLFLALIVVFSVRSGMNRGDVSPFAAYPSLRRRFPAFVLVCLGDLAVVFGLGRLNGSSTGAAWAAVVVAVAAGGVIAFLLTWMAAGIRGDILSGSQRR
;
A
#
# COMPACT_ATOMS: atom_id res chain seq x y z
N MET A 1 12.85 7.27 -44.07
CA MET A 1 12.31 7.19 -42.69
C MET A 1 13.50 7.15 -41.78
N ASP A 2 13.69 8.20 -40.99
CA ASP A 2 14.91 8.40 -40.23
C ASP A 2 14.98 7.41 -39.06
N GLU A 3 16.12 6.73 -38.91
CA GLU A 3 16.41 5.78 -37.81
C GLU A 3 16.14 6.41 -36.42
N TYR A 4 16.18 7.73 -36.35
CA TYR A 4 15.84 8.53 -35.17
C TYR A 4 14.34 8.47 -34.81
N GLN A 5 13.43 8.48 -35.79
CA GLN A 5 12.00 8.33 -35.53
C GLN A 5 11.66 6.89 -35.11
N VAL A 6 12.29 5.91 -35.76
CA VAL A 6 12.10 4.49 -35.43
C VAL A 6 12.58 4.18 -34.01
N SER A 7 13.74 4.70 -33.61
CA SER A 7 14.25 4.51 -32.24
C SER A 7 13.38 5.19 -31.18
N MET A 8 12.83 6.38 -31.47
CA MET A 8 11.90 7.07 -30.57
C MET A 8 10.58 6.30 -30.39
N ASP A 9 10.05 5.72 -31.45
CA ASP A 9 8.82 4.90 -31.40
C ASP A 9 9.02 3.61 -30.58
N VAL A 10 10.17 2.95 -30.71
CA VAL A 10 10.50 1.76 -29.91
C VAL A 10 10.58 2.12 -28.43
N VAL A 11 11.21 3.25 -28.09
CA VAL A 11 11.29 3.74 -26.70
C VAL A 11 9.90 4.09 -26.15
N ALA A 12 9.04 4.72 -26.96
CA ALA A 12 7.67 5.03 -26.56
C ALA A 12 6.83 3.77 -26.27
N ARG A 13 6.93 2.75 -27.13
CA ARG A 13 6.26 1.44 -26.93
C ARG A 13 6.78 0.72 -25.68
N GLN A 14 8.09 0.74 -25.43
CA GLN A 14 8.68 0.17 -24.21
C GLN A 14 8.22 0.91 -22.94
N ARG A 15 8.10 2.24 -22.98
CA ARG A 15 7.57 3.04 -21.88
C ARG A 15 6.10 2.72 -21.59
N GLN A 16 5.29 2.57 -22.63
CA GLN A 16 3.89 2.16 -22.48
C GLN A 16 3.75 0.74 -21.91
N ALA A 17 4.55 -0.21 -22.40
CA ALA A 17 4.56 -1.58 -21.87
C ALA A 17 5.01 -1.62 -20.39
N THR A 18 5.98 -0.78 -20.01
CA THR A 18 6.43 -0.66 -18.61
C THR A 18 5.37 0.01 -17.75
N ALA A 19 4.74 1.09 -18.23
CA ALA A 19 3.63 1.77 -17.56
C ALA A 19 2.42 0.85 -17.34
N ALA A 20 2.12 -0.05 -18.28
CA ALA A 20 1.05 -1.04 -18.15
C ALA A 20 1.33 -2.07 -17.05
N ARG A 21 2.60 -2.42 -16.80
CA ARG A 21 2.98 -3.34 -15.70
C ARG A 21 2.76 -2.72 -14.31
N VAL A 22 2.87 -1.40 -14.21
CA VAL A 22 2.61 -0.62 -12.98
C VAL A 22 1.12 -0.47 -12.70
N GLN A 23 0.25 -0.72 -13.69
CA GLN A 23 -1.18 -0.69 -13.48
C GLN A 23 -1.60 -1.82 -12.51
N LEU A 24 -2.03 -1.41 -11.33
CA LEU A 24 -2.58 -2.30 -10.32
C LEU A 24 -3.99 -2.72 -10.78
N GLY A 25 -4.25 -4.02 -10.75
CA GLY A 25 -5.60 -4.53 -11.01
C GLY A 25 -6.58 -4.01 -9.95
N TRP A 26 -7.86 -3.96 -10.29
CA TRP A 26 -8.93 -3.50 -9.38
C TRP A 26 -8.98 -4.29 -8.05
N TRP A 27 -8.51 -5.54 -8.06
CA TRP A 27 -8.44 -6.42 -6.89
C TRP A 27 -7.35 -6.00 -5.88
N PHE A 28 -6.30 -5.32 -6.33
CA PHE A 28 -5.16 -4.95 -5.50
C PHE A 28 -5.51 -3.96 -4.37
N PRO A 29 -6.19 -2.81 -4.63
CA PRO A 29 -6.59 -1.89 -3.57
C PRO A 29 -7.59 -2.52 -2.59
N VAL A 30 -8.45 -3.43 -3.07
CA VAL A 30 -9.37 -4.16 -2.18
C VAL A 30 -8.59 -5.11 -1.27
N SER A 31 -7.66 -5.88 -1.85
CA SER A 31 -6.86 -6.86 -1.10
C SER A 31 -5.96 -6.17 -0.07
N ILE A 32 -5.37 -5.02 -0.42
CA ILE A 32 -4.51 -4.29 0.52
C ILE A 32 -5.32 -3.72 1.69
N ALA A 33 -6.49 -3.12 1.43
CA ALA A 33 -7.36 -2.59 2.48
C ALA A 33 -7.81 -3.69 3.45
N VAL A 34 -8.23 -4.84 2.91
CA VAL A 34 -8.65 -6.00 3.71
C VAL A 34 -7.47 -6.56 4.51
N SER A 35 -6.32 -6.76 3.87
CA SER A 35 -5.12 -7.29 4.55
C SER A 35 -4.64 -6.38 5.68
N TRP A 36 -4.68 -5.06 5.48
CA TRP A 36 -4.31 -4.08 6.50
C TRP A 36 -5.29 -4.07 7.67
N ALA A 37 -6.60 -4.05 7.39
CA ALA A 37 -7.62 -4.11 8.43
C ALA A 37 -7.49 -5.39 9.28
N LEU A 38 -7.21 -6.54 8.65
CA LEU A 38 -6.93 -7.79 9.36
C LEU A 38 -5.64 -7.73 10.19
N ALA A 39 -4.57 -7.13 9.65
CA ALA A 39 -3.30 -6.99 10.34
C ALA A 39 -3.45 -6.13 11.60
N VAL A 40 -4.03 -4.94 11.48
CA VAL A 40 -4.10 -3.95 12.56
C VAL A 40 -5.18 -4.28 13.58
N SER A 41 -6.30 -4.87 13.16
CA SER A 41 -7.34 -5.28 14.12
C SER A 41 -6.76 -6.18 15.21
N SER A 42 -5.79 -7.05 14.90
CA SER A 42 -5.17 -7.98 15.87
C SER A 42 -4.40 -7.32 17.01
N ALA A 43 -4.06 -6.04 16.89
CA ALA A 43 -3.47 -5.26 17.97
C ALA A 43 -4.51 -4.95 19.07
N PHE A 44 -5.79 -5.22 18.82
CA PHE A 44 -6.84 -5.17 19.83
C PHE A 44 -6.79 -6.42 20.72
N PRO A 45 -6.88 -6.28 22.06
CA PRO A 45 -6.79 -7.42 22.96
C PRO A 45 -7.88 -8.45 22.68
N ALA A 46 -7.54 -9.75 22.73
CA ALA A 46 -8.44 -10.89 22.47
C ALA A 46 -9.78 -10.83 23.24
N ALA A 47 -9.77 -10.23 24.44
CA ALA A 47 -10.98 -9.98 25.23
C ALA A 47 -12.01 -9.07 24.53
N GLY A 48 -11.57 -8.18 23.64
CA GLY A 48 -12.43 -7.32 22.82
C GLY A 48 -13.10 -8.07 21.68
N TYR A 49 -12.39 -8.99 21.02
CA TYR A 49 -12.94 -9.82 19.94
C TYR A 49 -14.04 -10.77 20.42
N ARG A 50 -13.84 -11.39 21.59
CA ARG A 50 -14.88 -12.23 22.21
C ARG A 50 -16.15 -11.44 22.54
N ARG A 51 -16.05 -10.16 22.91
CA ARG A 51 -17.22 -9.27 23.13
C ARG A 51 -17.97 -8.95 21.84
N LEU A 52 -17.30 -9.00 20.70
CA LEU A 52 -17.89 -8.81 19.37
C LEU A 52 -18.41 -10.11 18.75
N GLY A 53 -18.26 -11.26 19.43
CA GLY A 53 -18.63 -12.57 18.89
C GLY A 53 -17.70 -13.05 17.76
N ILE A 54 -16.53 -12.44 17.61
CA ILE A 54 -15.55 -12.79 16.57
C ILE A 54 -14.66 -13.93 17.11
N PRO A 55 -14.50 -15.04 16.37
CA PRO A 55 -13.67 -16.16 16.81
C PRO A 55 -12.20 -15.77 16.93
N ASP A 56 -11.51 -16.35 17.90
CA ASP A 56 -10.09 -16.05 18.21
C ASP A 56 -9.18 -16.76 17.18
N LEU A 57 -8.94 -16.11 16.04
CA LEU A 57 -8.05 -16.59 14.97
C LEU A 57 -6.83 -15.64 14.82
N PRO A 58 -5.70 -16.12 14.26
CA PRO A 58 -4.50 -15.30 14.07
C PRO A 58 -4.64 -14.31 12.89
N TYR A 59 -5.72 -13.53 12.87
CA TYR A 59 -6.04 -12.55 11.81
C TYR A 59 -4.89 -11.56 11.56
N GLY A 60 -4.16 -11.19 12.61
CA GLY A 60 -3.01 -10.32 12.53
C GLY A 60 -1.86 -10.87 11.68
N GLN A 61 -1.52 -12.13 11.92
CA GLN A 61 -0.44 -12.80 11.19
C GLN A 61 -0.85 -13.01 9.73
N VAL A 62 -2.08 -13.49 9.50
CA VAL A 62 -2.59 -13.71 8.14
C VAL A 62 -2.67 -12.40 7.37
N GLY A 63 -3.27 -11.36 7.97
CA GLY A 63 -3.38 -10.03 7.39
C GLY A 63 -2.02 -9.38 7.13
N GLY A 64 -1.11 -9.46 8.11
CA GLY A 64 0.24 -8.90 7.99
C GLY A 64 1.08 -9.59 6.91
N LEU A 65 1.05 -10.92 6.84
CA LEU A 65 1.74 -11.68 5.78
C LEU A 65 1.15 -11.37 4.40
N LEU A 66 -0.18 -11.29 4.29
CA LEU A 66 -0.84 -10.92 3.04
C LEU A 66 -0.49 -9.49 2.62
N PHE A 67 -0.47 -8.55 3.57
CA PHE A 67 -0.08 -7.17 3.33
C PHE A 67 1.37 -7.09 2.83
N LEU A 68 2.30 -7.78 3.48
CA LEU A 68 3.70 -7.86 3.04
C LEU A 68 3.81 -8.46 1.64
N ALA A 69 3.09 -9.55 1.35
CA ALA A 69 3.08 -10.15 0.02
C ALA A 69 2.58 -9.17 -1.05
N LEU A 70 1.54 -8.39 -0.76
CA LEU A 70 1.02 -7.36 -1.66
C LEU A 70 2.01 -6.21 -1.87
N ILE A 71 2.71 -5.77 -0.82
CA ILE A 71 3.78 -4.75 -0.93
C ILE A 71 4.95 -5.28 -1.77
N VAL A 72 5.30 -6.56 -1.65
CA VAL A 72 6.32 -7.20 -2.51
C VAL A 72 5.84 -7.24 -3.96
N VAL A 73 4.59 -7.66 -4.22
CA VAL A 73 4.01 -7.66 -5.57
C VAL A 73 4.00 -6.26 -6.16
N PHE A 74 3.65 -5.24 -5.38
CA PHE A 74 3.74 -3.84 -5.78
C PHE A 74 5.17 -3.47 -6.15
N SER A 75 6.15 -3.78 -5.30
CA SER A 75 7.57 -3.47 -5.49
C SER A 75 8.17 -4.15 -6.73
N VAL A 76 7.77 -5.39 -7.00
CA VAL A 76 8.20 -6.13 -8.21
C VAL A 76 7.56 -5.54 -9.46
N ARG A 77 6.25 -5.23 -9.43
CA ARG A 77 5.54 -4.65 -10.58
C ARG A 77 5.98 -3.23 -10.90
N SER A 78 6.30 -2.44 -9.89
CA SER A 78 6.80 -1.07 -10.03
C SER A 78 8.29 -1.00 -10.39
N GLY A 79 9.00 -2.13 -10.37
CA GLY A 79 10.44 -2.17 -10.64
C GLY A 79 11.31 -1.60 -9.52
N MET A 80 10.71 -1.34 -8.35
CA MET A 80 11.43 -0.83 -7.16
C MET A 80 12.40 -1.84 -6.55
N ASN A 81 12.28 -3.12 -6.91
CA ASN A 81 13.17 -4.20 -6.43
C ASN A 81 14.51 -4.29 -7.21
N ARG A 82 14.77 -3.41 -8.18
CA ARG A 82 16.05 -3.40 -8.90
C ARG A 82 17.14 -2.81 -8.00
N GLY A 83 18.05 -3.67 -7.52
CA GLY A 83 19.19 -3.27 -6.68
C GLY A 83 20.14 -2.27 -7.34
N ASP A 84 20.12 -2.19 -8.67
CA ASP A 84 21.01 -1.32 -9.45
C ASP A 84 20.59 0.15 -9.45
N VAL A 85 19.37 0.48 -9.00
CA VAL A 85 18.83 1.84 -9.03
C VAL A 85 18.07 2.14 -7.76
N SER A 86 18.43 3.22 -7.05
CA SER A 86 17.65 3.72 -5.93
C SER A 86 16.23 4.05 -6.40
N PRO A 87 15.16 3.42 -5.84
CA PRO A 87 13.78 3.65 -6.29
C PRO A 87 13.34 5.11 -6.13
N PHE A 88 13.93 5.83 -5.18
CA PHE A 88 13.69 7.26 -4.96
C PHE A 88 14.41 8.17 -5.97
N ALA A 89 15.49 7.68 -6.58
CA ALA A 89 16.16 8.36 -7.70
C ALA A 89 15.45 8.04 -9.03
N ALA A 90 14.95 6.82 -9.20
CA ALA A 90 14.18 6.41 -10.37
C ALA A 90 12.81 7.09 -10.47
N TYR A 91 12.15 7.32 -9.32
CA TYR A 91 10.79 7.86 -9.24
C TYR A 91 10.74 9.03 -8.25
N PRO A 92 10.96 10.28 -8.70
CA PRO A 92 10.91 11.47 -7.84
C PRO A 92 9.56 11.64 -7.15
N SER A 93 8.47 11.21 -7.81
CA SER A 93 7.13 11.24 -7.21
C SER A 93 7.06 10.39 -5.94
N LEU A 94 7.82 9.30 -5.85
CA LEU A 94 7.82 8.41 -4.69
C LEU A 94 8.40 9.09 -3.45
N ARG A 95 9.41 9.95 -3.63
CA ARG A 95 10.08 10.69 -2.54
C ARG A 95 9.12 11.58 -1.75
N ARG A 96 8.12 12.16 -2.42
CA ARG A 96 7.11 13.02 -1.79
C ARG A 96 5.94 12.23 -1.19
N ARG A 97 5.64 11.06 -1.75
CA ARG A 97 4.42 10.28 -1.42
C ARG A 97 4.66 9.20 -0.36
N PHE A 98 5.86 8.61 -0.35
CA PHE A 98 6.24 7.55 0.59
C PHE A 98 6.19 7.99 2.07
N PRO A 99 6.65 9.19 2.46
CA PRO A 99 6.53 9.63 3.86
C PRO A 99 5.08 9.69 4.34
N ALA A 100 4.15 10.13 3.49
CA ALA A 100 2.73 10.17 3.82
C ALA A 100 2.16 8.75 4.06
N PHE A 101 2.55 7.78 3.23
CA PHE A 101 2.19 6.37 3.43
C PHE A 101 2.72 5.82 4.75
N VAL A 102 4.00 6.06 5.08
CA VAL A 102 4.61 5.60 6.34
C VAL A 102 3.93 6.25 7.54
N LEU A 103 3.64 7.55 7.49
CA LEU A 103 2.96 8.27 8.56
C LEU A 103 1.54 7.74 8.81
N VAL A 104 0.79 7.41 7.75
CA VAL A 104 -0.55 6.82 7.90
C VAL A 104 -0.45 5.42 8.51
N CYS A 105 0.49 4.58 8.06
CA CYS A 105 0.67 3.24 8.61
C CYS A 105 1.03 3.28 10.11
N LEU A 106 1.99 4.12 10.49
CA LEU A 106 2.42 4.27 11.88
C LEU A 106 1.36 4.94 12.75
N GLY A 107 0.68 5.96 12.21
CA GLY A 107 -0.40 6.66 12.90
C GLY A 107 -1.58 5.75 13.19
N ASP A 108 -1.99 4.92 12.23
CA ASP A 108 -3.07 3.94 12.42
C ASP A 108 -2.72 2.90 13.49
N LEU A 109 -1.51 2.34 13.43
CA LEU A 109 -1.00 1.44 14.46
C LEU A 109 -1.03 2.09 15.85
N ALA A 110 -0.59 3.35 15.97
CA ALA A 110 -0.59 4.08 17.23
C ALA A 110 -2.01 4.33 17.75
N VAL A 111 -2.96 4.69 16.87
CA VAL A 111 -4.37 4.92 17.24
C VAL A 111 -5.03 3.63 17.70
N VAL A 112 -4.89 2.53 16.95
CA VAL A 112 -5.51 1.25 17.31
C VAL A 112 -4.89 0.67 18.59
N PHE A 113 -3.57 0.78 18.75
CA PHE A 113 -2.90 0.39 19.99
C PHE A 113 -3.32 1.26 21.18
N GLY A 114 -3.44 2.58 20.98
CA GLY A 114 -3.93 3.52 22.00
C GLY A 114 -5.36 3.22 22.44
N LEU A 115 -6.26 2.93 21.49
CA LEU A 115 -7.64 2.51 21.76
C LEU A 115 -7.68 1.19 22.53
N GLY A 116 -6.81 0.25 22.22
CA GLY A 116 -6.69 -1.03 22.94
C GLY A 116 -6.19 -0.90 24.39
N ARG A 117 -5.52 0.20 24.73
CA ARG A 117 -4.99 0.49 26.07
C ARG A 117 -5.96 1.24 26.99
N LEU A 118 -7.10 1.71 26.47
CA LEU A 118 -8.12 2.35 27.28
C LEU A 118 -8.78 1.31 28.21
N ASN A 119 -8.38 1.37 29.48
CA ASN A 119 -8.79 0.44 30.54
C ASN A 119 -10.32 0.51 30.71
N GLY A 120 -11.03 -0.58 30.41
CA GLY A 120 -12.49 -0.65 30.44
C GLY A 120 -13.20 -0.78 29.08
N SER A 121 -12.47 -1.14 28.01
CA SER A 121 -12.94 -1.30 26.62
C SER A 121 -14.44 -1.65 26.48
N SER A 122 -15.28 -0.62 26.34
CA SER A 122 -16.68 -0.79 26.01
C SER A 122 -16.80 -1.36 24.59
N THR A 123 -17.90 -2.05 24.29
CA THR A 123 -18.19 -2.55 22.93
C THR A 123 -18.04 -1.44 21.86
N GLY A 124 -18.28 -0.18 22.23
CA GLY A 124 -18.07 0.98 21.36
C GLY A 124 -16.62 1.27 21.01
N ALA A 125 -15.67 1.12 21.94
CA ALA A 125 -14.23 1.28 21.66
C ALA A 125 -13.71 0.21 20.70
N ALA A 126 -14.25 -1.01 20.80
CA ALA A 126 -13.93 -2.11 19.89
C ALA A 126 -14.44 -1.85 18.47
N TRP A 127 -15.69 -1.38 18.33
CA TRP A 127 -16.22 -0.96 17.02
C TRP A 127 -15.47 0.25 16.45
N ALA A 128 -15.10 1.23 17.27
CA ALA A 128 -14.31 2.38 16.83
C ALA A 128 -12.95 1.95 16.26
N ALA A 129 -12.25 1.02 16.92
CA ALA A 129 -10.98 0.48 16.42
C ALA A 129 -11.15 -0.24 15.07
N VAL A 130 -12.22 -1.02 14.91
CA VAL A 130 -12.53 -1.69 13.62
C VAL A 130 -12.82 -0.67 12.52
N VAL A 131 -13.64 0.35 12.80
CA VAL A 131 -13.96 1.40 11.83
C VAL A 131 -12.71 2.18 11.42
N VAL A 132 -11.84 2.52 12.39
CA VAL A 132 -10.57 3.19 12.12
C VAL A 132 -9.67 2.31 11.25
N ALA A 133 -9.51 1.02 11.58
CA ALA A 133 -8.70 0.09 10.80
C ALA A 133 -9.21 -0.09 9.35
N VAL A 134 -10.52 -0.15 9.16
CA VAL A 134 -11.15 -0.23 7.83
C VAL A 134 -10.93 1.07 7.04
N ALA A 135 -11.16 2.22 7.68
CA ALA A 135 -10.95 3.52 7.06
C ALA A 135 -9.47 3.73 6.67
N ALA A 136 -8.54 3.41 7.56
CA ALA A 136 -7.11 3.46 7.32
C ALA A 136 -6.67 2.50 6.21
N GLY A 137 -7.22 1.28 6.17
CA GLY A 137 -7.01 0.35 5.06
C GLY A 137 -7.41 0.93 3.71
N GLY A 138 -8.55 1.64 3.66
CA GLY A 138 -8.98 2.38 2.47
C GLY A 138 -8.03 3.52 2.09
N VAL A 139 -7.56 4.31 3.07
CA VAL A 139 -6.57 5.38 2.84
C VAL A 139 -5.25 4.82 2.33
N ILE A 140 -4.78 3.70 2.88
CA ILE A 140 -3.56 3.01 2.45
C ILE A 140 -3.70 2.49 1.02
N ALA A 141 -4.84 1.89 0.68
CA ALA A 141 -5.15 1.46 -0.69
C ALA A 141 -5.14 2.62 -1.67
N PHE A 142 -5.73 3.76 -1.28
CA PHE A 142 -5.71 4.99 -2.05
C PHE A 142 -4.28 5.51 -2.24
N LEU A 143 -3.49 5.58 -1.18
CA LEU A 143 -2.09 6.04 -1.24
C LEU A 143 -1.22 5.15 -2.14
N LEU A 144 -1.41 3.83 -2.12
CA LEU A 144 -0.71 2.91 -3.01
C LEU A 144 -1.13 3.09 -4.47
N THR A 145 -2.41 3.28 -4.72
CA THR A 145 -2.93 3.59 -6.07
C THR A 145 -2.41 4.93 -6.57
N TRP A 146 -2.36 5.93 -5.68
CA TRP A 146 -1.79 7.23 -5.96
C TRP A 146 -0.29 7.15 -6.23
N MET A 147 0.47 6.37 -5.46
CA MET A 147 1.89 6.11 -5.73
C MET A 147 2.09 5.42 -7.08
N ALA A 148 1.31 4.38 -7.41
CA ALA A 148 1.35 3.73 -8.73
C ALA A 148 1.09 4.72 -9.88
N ALA A 149 0.10 5.60 -9.73
CA ALA A 149 -0.18 6.63 -10.72
C ALA A 149 0.99 7.62 -10.89
N GLY A 150 1.69 7.95 -9.80
CA GLY A 150 2.91 8.77 -9.82
C GLY A 150 4.05 8.12 -10.60
N ILE A 151 4.37 6.86 -10.26
CA ILE A 151 5.38 6.06 -10.95
C ILE A 151 5.05 5.95 -12.44
N ARG A 152 3.78 5.72 -12.78
CA ARG A 152 3.33 5.68 -14.18
C ARG A 152 3.56 7.01 -14.90
N GLY A 153 3.26 8.13 -14.25
CA GLY A 153 3.53 9.47 -14.77
C GLY A 153 5.03 9.73 -15.00
N ASP A 154 5.87 9.30 -14.06
CA ASP A 154 7.34 9.44 -14.17
C ASP A 154 7.90 8.59 -15.33
N ILE A 155 7.35 7.38 -15.57
CA ILE A 155 7.72 6.52 -16.71
C ILE A 155 7.29 7.14 -18.05
N LEU A 156 6.06 7.66 -18.14
CA LEU A 156 5.53 8.23 -19.37
C LEU A 156 6.22 9.54 -19.75
N SER A 157 6.51 10.39 -18.76
CA SER A 157 7.23 11.66 -18.95
C SER A 157 8.71 11.47 -19.31
N GLY A 158 9.26 10.27 -19.14
CA GLY A 158 10.67 10.01 -19.45
C GLY A 158 11.63 10.70 -18.49
N SER A 159 11.21 10.92 -17.23
CA SER A 159 12.04 11.44 -16.13
C SER A 159 13.38 10.71 -15.94
N GLN A 160 13.60 9.60 -16.64
CA GLN A 160 14.73 8.70 -16.51
C GLN A 160 16.00 9.08 -17.30
N ARG A 161 16.13 10.31 -17.84
CA ARG A 161 17.39 10.74 -18.47
C ARG A 161 17.71 12.22 -18.24
N ARG A 162 18.39 12.51 -17.13
CA ARG A 162 19.51 13.46 -17.09
C ARG A 162 20.63 12.83 -16.29
#